data_AF-A0A957MZ46-F1
#
_entry.id   AF-A0A957MZ46-F1
#
_cell.length_a   1.000
_cell.length_b   1.000
_cell.length_c   1.000
_cell.angle_alpha   90.00
_cell.angle_beta   90.00
_cell.angle_gamma   90.00
#
_symmetry.space_group_name_H-M   'P 1'
#
loop_
_entity.id
_entity.type
_entity.pdbx_description
1 polymer ?
#
loop_
_entity_poly.entity_id
_entity_poly.type
_entity_poly.pdbx_seq_one_letter_code
_entity_poly.pdbx_strand_id
1 'polypeptide(L)'
;MNKLLDIIYGKTTTWDQDNRDAFDELFGAGGRYPVRAQNVVKVRAPRFSQGGGVSFAAYIHPSNPDSGAYGGTSFVLFPDEQGRCLLSLVVGTQGIAPDEDILGRPGHARKVKAIANWLNHTYGKGRQVAWSKADPVRIDLDVPRQIREQFAAYQSVFERYGKVIYGLYVPDDDRAATRTAVAAFLDLLFEERGYTPLAAHQLESAAIRAGYAAYILPTVQREQVTTLLDDRRYVILEGPPGTGKTLLAMQLLAEEYAGNGTSIQFHPNITYENFVGGLAPVSTESDLGFHFAPKRGFLMEAALAAARDPQRPYLLHIDEINRADLSKILGEAIFLFEAKSDQPRVTTLP
;
A
#
# COMPACT_ATOMS: atom_id res chain seq x y z
N MET A 1 5.80 17.43 22.30
CA MET A 1 4.86 17.18 21.17
C MET A 1 3.53 17.94 21.34
N ASN A 2 3.31 18.68 22.43
CA ASN A 2 2.03 19.35 22.65
C ASN A 2 1.86 20.53 21.67
N LYS A 3 2.95 21.28 21.40
CA LYS A 3 2.94 22.39 20.46
C LYS A 3 2.60 21.91 19.04
N LEU A 4 3.17 20.79 18.63
CA LEU A 4 2.87 20.18 17.34
C LEU A 4 1.38 19.77 17.23
N LEU A 5 0.80 19.24 18.31
CA LEU A 5 -0.63 18.95 18.35
C LEU A 5 -1.49 20.22 18.32
N ASP A 6 -1.09 21.30 18.99
CA ASP A 6 -1.82 22.57 18.92
C ASP A 6 -1.87 23.10 17.48
N ILE A 7 -0.76 23.03 16.73
CA ILE A 7 -0.70 23.37 15.30
C ILE A 7 -1.66 22.50 14.48
N ILE A 8 -1.66 21.17 14.72
CA ILE A 8 -2.52 20.23 13.97
C ILE A 8 -4.01 20.54 14.16
N TYR A 9 -4.40 21.11 15.31
CA TYR A 9 -5.77 21.49 15.61
C TYR A 9 -6.03 23.00 15.39
N GLY A 10 -5.24 23.66 14.54
CA GLY A 10 -5.46 25.04 14.12
C GLY A 10 -5.16 26.11 15.18
N LYS A 11 -4.59 25.74 16.33
CA LYS A 11 -4.19 26.68 17.38
C LYS A 11 -2.82 27.28 17.04
N THR A 12 -2.80 28.14 16.02
CA THR A 12 -1.61 28.88 15.60
C THR A 12 -1.84 30.37 15.73
N THR A 13 -0.85 31.07 16.29
CA THR A 13 -0.83 32.54 16.35
C THR A 13 0.09 33.06 15.24
N THR A 14 1.27 32.46 15.11
CA THR A 14 2.29 32.84 14.13
C THR A 14 2.84 31.56 13.50
N TRP A 15 2.27 31.14 12.37
CA TRP A 15 2.56 29.87 11.69
C TRP A 15 4.05 29.48 11.68
N ASP A 16 4.91 30.38 11.23
CA ASP A 16 6.34 30.10 11.11
C ASP A 16 7.02 29.91 12.48
N GLN A 17 6.78 30.79 13.44
CA GLN A 17 7.34 30.67 14.79
C GLN A 17 6.78 29.46 15.54
N ASP A 18 5.46 29.22 15.46
CA ASP A 18 4.81 28.09 16.12
C ASP A 18 5.41 26.76 15.63
N ASN A 19 5.67 26.64 14.32
CA ASN A 19 6.31 25.44 13.75
C ASN A 19 7.78 25.29 14.18
N ARG A 20 8.55 26.37 14.29
CA ARG A 20 9.92 26.32 14.86
C ARG A 20 9.89 25.86 16.31
N ASP A 21 9.01 26.46 17.10
CA ASP A 21 8.80 26.14 18.51
C ASP A 21 8.39 24.67 18.72
N ALA A 22 7.50 24.16 17.87
CA ALA A 22 7.07 22.77 17.89
C ALA A 22 8.19 21.80 17.45
N PHE A 23 9.01 22.21 16.49
CA PHE A 23 10.20 21.47 16.08
C PHE A 23 11.22 21.38 17.23
N ASP A 24 11.54 22.49 17.88
CA ASP A 24 12.49 22.53 19.00
C ASP A 24 11.98 21.73 20.22
N GLU A 25 10.67 21.71 20.47
CA GLU A 25 10.03 20.90 21.53
C GLU A 25 10.33 19.40 21.37
N LEU A 26 10.60 18.91 20.15
CA LEU A 26 10.91 17.50 19.92
C LEU A 26 12.28 17.09 20.44
N PHE A 27 13.22 18.04 20.58
CA PHE A 27 14.62 17.79 20.94
C PHE A 27 15.03 18.46 22.26
N GLY A 28 14.24 19.41 22.76
CA GLY A 28 14.47 20.11 24.01
C GLY A 28 14.24 19.29 25.28
N ALA A 29 14.18 19.96 26.43
CA ALA A 29 13.93 19.30 27.73
C ALA A 29 12.57 18.58 27.74
N GLY A 30 12.58 17.27 28.01
CA GLY A 30 11.37 16.43 27.93
C GLY A 30 10.94 16.08 26.50
N GLY A 31 11.72 16.48 25.49
CA GLY A 31 11.51 16.16 24.08
C GLY A 31 11.51 14.66 23.81
N ARG A 32 11.07 14.28 22.61
CA ARG A 32 10.94 12.88 22.21
C ARG A 32 12.26 12.27 21.76
N TYR A 33 13.10 13.04 21.07
CA TYR A 33 14.33 12.56 20.42
C TYR A 33 15.57 13.21 21.04
N PRO A 34 16.74 12.55 20.96
CA PRO A 34 17.99 13.15 21.41
C PRO A 34 18.35 14.38 20.56
N VAL A 35 19.00 15.39 21.15
CA VAL A 35 19.39 16.65 20.48
C VAL A 35 20.13 16.41 19.15
N ARG A 36 21.01 15.40 19.08
CA ARG A 36 21.72 15.02 17.85
C ARG A 36 20.80 14.67 16.66
N ALA A 37 19.58 14.22 16.91
CA ALA A 37 18.59 13.93 15.86
C ALA A 37 18.08 15.21 15.17
N GLN A 38 18.22 16.38 15.80
CA GLN A 38 17.89 17.66 15.17
C GLN A 38 18.76 17.93 13.93
N ASN A 39 19.97 17.37 13.87
CA ASN A 39 20.90 17.61 12.75
C ASN A 39 20.52 16.86 11.47
N VAL A 40 19.59 15.90 11.53
CA VAL A 40 19.19 15.12 10.35
C VAL A 40 17.89 15.58 9.72
N VAL A 41 17.26 16.63 10.25
CA VAL A 41 16.04 17.22 9.67
C VAL A 41 16.06 18.73 9.89
N LYS A 42 15.44 19.50 9.01
CA LYS A 42 15.13 20.91 9.28
C LYS A 42 13.66 21.19 9.02
N VAL A 43 13.09 22.13 9.76
CA VAL A 43 11.71 22.57 9.58
C VAL A 43 11.63 23.64 8.49
N ARG A 44 10.63 23.52 7.62
CA ARG A 44 10.30 24.51 6.59
C ARG A 44 8.79 24.74 6.57
N ALA A 45 8.37 25.97 6.87
CA ALA A 45 6.95 26.29 7.09
C ALA A 45 6.46 27.51 6.28
N PRO A 46 6.44 27.46 4.93
CA PRO A 46 5.92 28.57 4.14
C PRO A 46 4.42 28.78 4.37
N ARG A 47 4.02 30.05 4.52
CA ARG A 47 2.62 30.47 4.54
C ARG A 47 2.31 31.24 3.28
N PHE A 48 1.34 30.76 2.51
CA PHE A 48 0.87 31.44 1.30
C PHE A 48 -0.44 32.16 1.58
N SER A 49 -0.64 33.31 0.95
CA SER A 49 -1.94 34.00 0.92
C SER A 49 -2.95 33.21 0.08
N GLN A 50 -4.24 33.49 0.23
CA GLN A 50 -5.28 32.87 -0.61
C GLN A 50 -4.94 33.02 -2.10
N GLY A 51 -4.98 31.90 -2.84
CA GLY A 51 -4.61 31.82 -4.26
C GLY A 51 -3.10 31.67 -4.56
N GLY A 52 -2.20 31.89 -3.59
CA GLY A 52 -0.74 31.82 -3.77
C GLY A 52 -0.15 30.40 -3.66
N GLY A 53 -0.92 29.45 -3.14
CA GLY A 53 -0.56 28.05 -3.03
C GLY A 53 -1.08 27.39 -1.76
N VAL A 54 -0.68 26.14 -1.56
CA VAL A 54 -1.05 25.36 -0.37
C VAL A 54 0.03 25.57 0.68
N SER A 55 -0.34 26.18 1.82
CA SER A 55 0.56 26.34 2.97
C SER A 55 0.94 24.97 3.54
N PHE A 56 2.14 24.84 4.09
CA PHE A 56 2.56 23.59 4.71
C PHE A 56 3.69 23.82 5.72
N ALA A 57 3.91 22.84 6.59
CA ALA A 57 5.10 22.73 7.42
C ALA A 57 5.72 21.35 7.21
N ALA A 58 6.96 21.30 6.74
CA ALA A 58 7.64 20.08 6.36
C ALA A 58 8.95 19.91 7.12
N TYR A 59 9.24 18.67 7.49
CA TYR A 59 10.48 18.25 8.13
C TYR A 59 11.29 17.57 7.03
N ILE A 60 12.25 18.29 6.48
CA ILE A 60 12.97 17.91 5.26
C ILE A 60 14.44 17.61 5.55
N HIS A 61 15.08 16.87 4.66
CA HIS A 61 16.52 16.63 4.78
C HIS A 61 17.31 17.97 4.75
N PRO A 62 18.31 18.20 5.64
CA PRO A 62 19.01 19.47 5.79
C PRO A 62 19.71 20.00 4.53
N SER A 63 20.15 19.12 3.64
CA SER A 63 20.79 19.48 2.37
C SER A 63 19.87 20.16 1.36
N ASN A 64 18.54 20.10 1.55
CA ASN A 64 17.59 20.78 0.68
C ASN A 64 17.70 22.32 0.84
N PRO A 65 17.33 23.11 -0.18
CA PRO A 65 17.33 24.56 -0.07
C PRO A 65 16.25 25.07 0.92
N ASP A 66 16.44 26.29 1.46
CA ASP A 66 15.48 26.92 2.38
C ASP A 66 14.19 27.40 1.69
N SER A 67 14.22 27.51 0.37
CA SER A 67 13.07 27.88 -0.48
C SER A 67 13.03 27.06 -1.78
N GLY A 68 11.93 27.14 -2.52
CA GLY A 68 11.76 26.39 -3.78
C GLY A 68 11.35 24.93 -3.59
N ALA A 69 11.65 24.09 -4.57
CA ALA A 69 11.35 22.66 -4.51
C ALA A 69 12.39 21.91 -3.67
N TYR A 70 12.01 20.79 -3.06
CA TYR A 70 12.90 19.92 -2.29
C TYR A 70 12.70 18.46 -2.70
N GLY A 71 13.63 17.58 -2.34
CA GLY A 71 13.55 16.14 -2.57
C GLY A 71 13.65 15.33 -1.26
N GLY A 72 13.51 14.02 -1.36
CA GLY A 72 13.65 13.09 -0.24
C GLY A 72 12.35 12.89 0.52
N THR A 73 12.41 12.09 1.58
CA THR A 73 11.25 11.86 2.44
C THR A 73 11.08 13.02 3.43
N SER A 74 9.82 13.38 3.68
CA SER A 74 9.47 14.43 4.63
C SER A 74 8.19 14.10 5.37
N PHE A 75 8.14 14.47 6.65
CA PHE A 75 6.90 14.58 7.41
C PHE A 75 6.31 15.97 7.17
N VAL A 76 5.06 16.05 6.72
CA VAL A 76 4.43 17.30 6.29
C VAL A 76 3.07 17.46 6.96
N LEU A 77 2.79 18.68 7.41
CA LEU A 77 1.50 19.14 7.87
C LEU A 77 0.90 20.07 6.80
N PHE A 78 -0.28 19.72 6.30
CA PHE A 78 -1.05 20.57 5.38
C PHE A 78 -2.33 21.06 6.07
N PRO A 79 -2.41 22.35 6.47
CA PRO A 79 -3.64 22.90 7.04
C PRO A 79 -4.75 22.99 5.99
N ASP A 80 -5.98 22.67 6.40
CA ASP A 80 -7.20 23.01 5.68
C ASP A 80 -7.61 24.48 5.91
N GLU A 81 -8.78 24.86 5.41
CA GLU A 81 -9.33 26.22 5.59
C GLU A 81 -9.65 26.55 7.06
N GLN A 82 -9.92 25.55 7.89
CA GLN A 82 -10.19 25.69 9.33
C GLN A 82 -8.90 25.61 10.17
N GLY A 83 -7.75 25.40 9.53
CA GLY A 83 -6.45 25.25 10.17
C GLY A 83 -6.17 23.84 10.71
N ARG A 84 -7.06 22.86 10.52
CA ARG A 84 -6.79 21.47 10.90
C ARG A 84 -5.83 20.86 9.89
N CYS A 85 -4.76 20.22 10.36
CA CYS A 85 -3.71 19.73 9.48
C CYS A 85 -3.93 18.26 9.08
N LEU A 86 -3.84 17.99 7.78
CA LEU A 86 -3.54 16.65 7.26
C LEU A 86 -2.08 16.32 7.58
N LEU A 87 -1.85 15.17 8.21
CA LEU A 87 -0.52 14.63 8.41
C LEU A 87 -0.15 13.83 7.17
N SER A 88 1.06 14.01 6.66
CA SER A 88 1.51 13.31 5.46
C SER A 88 2.98 12.93 5.54
N LEU A 89 3.31 11.80 4.91
CA LEU A 89 4.66 11.50 4.45
C LEU A 89 4.70 11.75 2.94
N VAL A 90 5.68 12.55 2.52
CA VAL A 90 5.78 13.08 1.15
C VAL A 90 7.18 12.84 0.60
N VAL A 91 7.25 12.40 -0.65
CA VAL A 91 8.48 12.45 -1.46
C VAL A 91 8.57 13.86 -2.05
N GLY A 92 9.64 14.60 -1.79
CA GLY A 92 9.77 15.97 -2.31
C GLY A 92 9.59 16.04 -3.84
N THR A 93 9.12 17.18 -4.36
CA THR A 93 8.83 17.34 -5.79
C THR A 93 10.07 17.29 -6.69
N GLN A 94 11.29 17.35 -6.13
CA GLN A 94 12.55 17.07 -6.83
C GLN A 94 12.91 15.58 -6.88
N GLY A 95 12.02 14.70 -6.40
CA GLY A 95 12.21 13.26 -6.40
C GLY A 95 12.74 12.73 -5.07
N ILE A 96 13.35 11.54 -5.15
CA ILE A 96 13.68 10.72 -3.99
C ILE A 96 14.99 11.11 -3.29
N ALA A 97 15.86 11.89 -3.94
CA ALA A 97 17.12 12.35 -3.37
C ALA A 97 16.90 13.39 -2.27
N PRO A 98 17.59 13.32 -1.12
CA PRO A 98 18.77 12.49 -0.83
C PRO A 98 18.47 11.23 0.00
N ASP A 99 17.20 10.81 0.05
CA ASP A 99 16.74 9.70 0.89
C ASP A 99 16.40 8.46 0.02
N GLU A 100 17.14 8.23 -1.08
CA GLU A 100 16.91 7.12 -2.02
C GLU A 100 17.05 5.75 -1.35
N ASP A 101 17.99 5.66 -0.40
CA ASP A 101 18.22 4.47 0.41
C ASP A 101 17.06 4.19 1.37
N ILE A 102 16.35 5.21 1.85
CA ILE A 102 15.12 5.04 2.65
C ILE A 102 13.95 4.68 1.74
N LEU A 103 13.66 5.51 0.74
CA LEU A 103 12.46 5.40 -0.10
C LEU A 103 12.50 4.16 -1.00
N GLY A 104 13.68 3.72 -1.43
CA GLY A 104 13.87 2.51 -2.23
C GLY A 104 13.81 1.20 -1.43
N ARG A 105 13.83 1.24 -0.09
CA ARG A 105 13.76 0.02 0.75
C ARG A 105 12.32 -0.49 0.84
N PRO A 106 12.03 -1.74 0.42
CA PRO A 106 10.68 -2.32 0.59
C PRO A 106 10.23 -2.40 2.06
N GLY A 107 11.19 -2.45 3.00
CA GLY A 107 10.91 -2.36 4.43
C GLY A 107 10.21 -1.05 4.82
N HIS A 108 10.61 0.07 4.24
CA HIS A 108 10.01 1.38 4.53
C HIS A 108 8.55 1.42 4.07
N ALA A 109 8.29 1.09 2.79
CA ALA A 109 6.94 1.04 2.23
C ALA A 109 6.01 0.12 3.05
N ARG A 110 6.49 -1.06 3.46
CA ARG A 110 5.74 -1.98 4.32
C ARG A 110 5.41 -1.39 5.68
N LYS A 111 6.36 -0.69 6.33
CA LYS A 111 6.09 -0.02 7.62
C LYS A 111 5.04 1.07 7.46
N VAL A 112 5.10 1.89 6.41
CA VAL A 112 4.11 2.96 6.16
C VAL A 112 2.72 2.36 5.96
N LYS A 113 2.61 1.31 5.14
CA LYS A 113 1.36 0.57 4.93
C LYS A 113 0.83 -0.05 6.22
N ALA A 114 1.72 -0.64 7.01
CA ALA A 114 1.36 -1.23 8.30
C ALA A 114 0.84 -0.19 9.29
N ILE A 115 1.48 0.98 9.38
CA ILE A 115 1.02 2.10 10.21
C ILE A 115 -0.36 2.57 9.75
N ALA A 116 -0.58 2.78 8.46
CA ALA A 116 -1.87 3.22 7.94
C ALA A 116 -2.98 2.20 8.27
N ASN A 117 -2.74 0.91 8.04
CA ASN A 117 -3.70 -0.15 8.35
C ASN A 117 -4.00 -0.23 9.86
N TRP A 118 -2.98 -0.15 10.69
CA TRP A 118 -3.12 -0.16 12.14
C TRP A 118 -3.91 1.05 12.66
N LEU A 119 -3.65 2.25 12.13
CA LEU A 119 -4.40 3.46 12.48
C LEU A 119 -5.87 3.35 12.06
N ASN A 120 -6.14 2.82 10.86
CA ASN A 120 -7.50 2.56 10.39
C ASN A 120 -8.25 1.57 11.29
N HIS A 121 -7.60 0.47 11.66
CA HIS A 121 -8.20 -0.53 12.53
C HIS A 121 -8.45 0.01 13.95
N THR A 122 -7.46 0.69 14.53
CA THR A 122 -7.49 1.10 15.94
C THR A 122 -8.33 2.36 16.16
N TYR A 123 -8.24 3.34 15.27
CA TYR A 123 -8.83 4.67 15.45
C TYR A 123 -9.88 5.03 14.41
N GLY A 124 -10.00 4.25 13.33
CA GLY A 124 -10.92 4.56 12.23
C GLY A 124 -12.41 4.47 12.58
N LYS A 125 -12.78 3.70 13.61
CA LYS A 125 -14.19 3.49 14.04
C LYS A 125 -15.09 3.11 12.85
N GLY A 126 -14.61 2.22 11.98
CA GLY A 126 -15.30 1.80 10.74
C GLY A 126 -15.12 2.74 9.53
N ARG A 127 -14.41 3.86 9.69
CA ARG A 127 -14.02 4.77 8.61
C ARG A 127 -12.53 4.69 8.34
N GLN A 128 -12.13 4.99 7.11
CA GLN A 128 -10.71 5.17 6.79
C GLN A 128 -10.25 6.54 7.32
N VAL A 129 -9.17 6.55 8.10
CA VAL A 129 -8.53 7.76 8.66
C VAL A 129 -7.07 7.89 8.22
N ALA A 130 -6.51 6.83 7.64
CA ALA A 130 -5.15 6.80 7.12
C ALA A 130 -5.09 6.10 5.76
N TRP A 131 -4.11 6.47 4.95
CA TRP A 131 -3.84 5.82 3.67
C TRP A 131 -2.35 5.78 3.40
N SER A 132 -1.91 4.79 2.62
CA SER A 132 -0.54 4.68 2.16
C SER A 132 -0.50 4.29 0.69
N LYS A 133 0.46 4.85 -0.05
CA LYS A 133 0.79 4.38 -1.39
C LYS A 133 1.52 3.03 -1.29
N ALA A 134 1.25 2.15 -2.26
CA ALA A 134 1.90 0.83 -2.31
C ALA A 134 3.43 0.95 -2.47
N ASP A 135 3.87 1.88 -3.32
CA ASP A 135 5.27 2.18 -3.56
C ASP A 135 5.52 3.70 -3.46
N PRO A 136 6.26 4.18 -2.43
CA PRO A 136 6.60 5.59 -2.27
C PRO A 136 7.30 6.22 -3.48
N VAL A 137 8.09 5.46 -4.25
CA VAL A 137 8.87 6.03 -5.37
C VAL A 137 8.04 6.25 -6.64
N ARG A 138 6.82 5.70 -6.70
CA ARG A 138 5.87 5.90 -7.81
C ARG A 138 5.17 7.25 -7.74
N ILE A 139 5.93 8.31 -8.03
CA ILE A 139 5.45 9.70 -8.10
C ILE A 139 4.62 10.02 -9.36
N ASP A 140 4.48 9.05 -10.26
CA ASP A 140 3.53 9.08 -11.38
C ASP A 140 2.09 8.76 -10.93
N LEU A 141 1.95 7.94 -9.88
CA LEU A 141 0.66 7.52 -9.32
C LEU A 141 0.13 8.54 -8.32
N ASP A 142 -1.10 8.98 -8.52
CA ASP A 142 -1.78 9.95 -7.66
C ASP A 142 -2.52 9.25 -6.49
N VAL A 143 -2.89 10.02 -5.46
CA VAL A 143 -3.83 9.54 -4.43
C VAL A 143 -5.13 9.10 -5.13
N PRO A 144 -5.68 7.91 -4.83
CA PRO A 144 -6.88 7.42 -5.47
C PRO A 144 -8.06 8.39 -5.33
N ARG A 145 -8.91 8.45 -6.35
CA ARG A 145 -10.07 9.35 -6.38
C ARG A 145 -10.97 9.19 -5.15
N GLN A 146 -11.20 7.95 -4.72
CA GLN A 146 -12.01 7.62 -3.55
C GLN A 146 -11.47 8.27 -2.26
N ILE A 147 -10.15 8.29 -2.09
CA ILE A 147 -9.49 8.90 -0.92
C ILE A 147 -9.65 10.42 -0.96
N ARG A 148 -9.50 11.04 -2.15
CA ARG A 148 -9.68 12.49 -2.34
C ARG A 148 -11.11 12.93 -2.04
N GLU A 149 -12.09 12.19 -2.56
CA GLU A 149 -13.52 12.44 -2.31
C GLU A 149 -13.88 12.27 -0.84
N GLN A 150 -13.34 11.24 -0.19
CA GLN A 150 -13.57 11.02 1.24
C GLN A 150 -13.01 12.14 2.12
N PHE A 151 -11.88 12.74 1.74
CA PHE A 151 -11.20 13.79 2.50
C PHE A 151 -11.27 15.15 1.78
N ALA A 152 -12.47 15.54 1.35
CA ALA A 152 -12.71 16.74 0.54
C ALA A 152 -12.17 18.06 1.15
N ALA A 153 -12.04 18.15 2.48
CA ALA A 153 -11.45 19.31 3.16
C ALA A 153 -9.99 19.61 2.71
N TYR A 154 -9.29 18.60 2.18
CA TYR A 154 -7.91 18.72 1.72
C TYR A 154 -7.78 18.63 0.20
N GLN A 155 -8.85 18.92 -0.54
CA GLN A 155 -8.85 18.75 -2.00
C GLN A 155 -7.76 19.56 -2.71
N SER A 156 -7.51 20.80 -2.27
CA SER A 156 -6.42 21.64 -2.79
C SER A 156 -5.02 21.03 -2.56
N VAL A 157 -4.85 20.31 -1.44
CA VAL A 157 -3.61 19.58 -1.13
C VAL A 157 -3.44 18.42 -2.11
N PHE A 158 -4.49 17.64 -2.36
CA PHE A 158 -4.41 16.51 -3.27
C PHE A 158 -4.21 16.93 -4.72
N GLU A 159 -4.85 18.02 -5.17
CA GLU A 159 -4.65 18.56 -6.52
C GLU A 159 -3.20 18.98 -6.76
N ARG A 160 -2.54 19.52 -5.74
CA ARG A 160 -1.16 20.01 -5.86
C ARG A 160 -0.08 18.96 -5.54
N TYR A 161 -0.33 18.12 -4.55
CA TYR A 161 0.67 17.22 -3.95
C TYR A 161 0.24 15.75 -3.90
N GLY A 162 -0.93 15.37 -4.41
CA GLY A 162 -1.42 13.98 -4.35
C GLY A 162 -0.42 12.95 -4.92
N LYS A 163 0.22 13.28 -6.04
CA LYS A 163 1.26 12.43 -6.65
C LYS A 163 2.46 12.14 -5.75
N VAL A 164 2.76 13.02 -4.79
CA VAL A 164 3.94 12.88 -3.93
C VAL A 164 3.63 12.43 -2.51
N ILE A 165 2.37 12.42 -2.12
CA ILE A 165 1.92 11.86 -0.84
C ILE A 165 1.98 10.33 -0.93
N TYR A 166 2.69 9.70 0.01
CA TYR A 166 2.78 8.24 0.09
C TYR A 166 2.33 7.65 1.43
N GLY A 167 2.10 8.49 2.44
CA GLY A 167 1.42 8.13 3.67
C GLY A 167 0.60 9.34 4.15
N LEU A 168 -0.59 9.12 4.69
CA LEU A 168 -1.40 10.19 5.27
C LEU A 168 -2.21 9.71 6.46
N TYR A 169 -2.54 10.65 7.34
CA TYR A 169 -3.51 10.48 8.44
C TYR A 169 -4.32 11.77 8.58
N VAL A 170 -5.64 11.63 8.71
CA VAL A 170 -6.60 12.72 8.85
C VAL A 170 -7.10 12.76 10.30
N PRO A 171 -6.74 13.81 11.08
CA PRO A 171 -7.20 13.95 12.46
C PRO A 171 -8.71 14.11 12.58
N ASP A 172 -9.32 13.32 13.48
CA ASP A 172 -10.66 13.59 14.00
C ASP A 172 -10.55 14.41 15.30
N ASP A 173 -11.56 14.37 16.17
CA ASP A 173 -11.51 15.09 17.45
C ASP A 173 -10.78 14.29 18.56
N ASP A 174 -10.32 13.07 18.26
CA ASP A 174 -9.52 12.26 19.17
C ASP A 174 -8.05 12.71 19.13
N ARG A 175 -7.75 13.66 20.01
CA ARG A 175 -6.40 14.21 20.15
C ARG A 175 -5.37 13.16 20.59
N ALA A 176 -5.78 12.12 21.32
CA ALA A 176 -4.89 11.04 21.73
C ALA A 176 -4.53 10.16 20.53
N ALA A 177 -5.51 9.78 19.71
CA ALA A 177 -5.27 9.07 18.45
C ALA A 177 -4.35 9.87 17.53
N THR A 178 -4.58 11.19 17.41
CA THR A 178 -3.71 12.07 16.63
C THR A 178 -2.29 12.10 17.16
N ARG A 179 -2.10 12.18 18.48
CA ARG A 179 -0.78 12.11 19.13
C ARG A 179 -0.05 10.82 18.77
N THR A 180 -0.76 9.70 18.79
CA THR A 180 -0.21 8.40 18.40
C THR A 180 0.16 8.34 16.92
N ALA A 181 -0.66 8.90 16.02
CA ALA A 181 -0.35 8.96 14.59
C ALA A 181 0.88 9.83 14.29
N VAL A 182 0.99 11.01 14.92
CA VAL A 182 2.18 11.87 14.83
C VAL A 182 3.41 11.12 15.31
N ALA A 183 3.34 10.47 16.47
CA ALA A 183 4.45 9.70 17.02
C ALA A 183 4.86 8.55 16.10
N ALA A 184 3.91 7.84 15.48
CA ALA A 184 4.20 6.75 14.55
C ALA A 184 4.96 7.23 13.30
N PHE A 185 4.53 8.34 12.68
CA PHE A 185 5.19 8.89 11.50
C PHE A 185 6.56 9.49 11.82
N LEU A 186 6.69 10.22 12.94
CA LEU A 186 7.98 10.78 13.35
C LEU A 186 8.95 9.69 13.81
N ASP A 187 8.51 8.70 14.57
CA ASP A 187 9.36 7.59 15.00
C ASP A 187 9.90 6.83 13.79
N LEU A 188 9.06 6.59 12.77
CA LEU A 188 9.52 6.02 11.51
C LEU A 188 10.56 6.92 10.84
N LEU A 189 10.29 8.21 10.67
CA LEU A 189 11.20 9.16 10.02
C LEU A 189 12.58 9.19 10.70
N PHE A 190 12.61 9.23 12.03
CA PHE A 190 13.86 9.27 12.79
C PHE A 190 14.55 7.90 12.87
N GLU A 191 13.79 6.80 12.95
CA GLU A 191 14.35 5.44 12.92
C GLU A 191 15.09 5.21 11.60
N GLU A 192 14.50 5.61 10.47
CA GLU A 192 15.14 5.48 9.15
C GLU A 192 16.41 6.33 9.02
N ARG A 193 16.57 7.36 9.87
CA ARG A 193 17.77 8.20 9.97
C ARG A 193 18.69 7.82 11.15
N GLY A 194 18.47 6.66 11.77
CA GLY A 194 19.34 6.11 12.82
C GLY A 194 19.09 6.63 14.24
N TYR A 195 17.95 7.26 14.51
CA TYR A 195 17.59 7.79 15.83
C TYR A 195 16.33 7.13 16.38
N THR A 196 16.36 6.87 17.68
CA THR A 196 15.22 6.34 18.43
C THR A 196 14.78 7.33 19.52
N PRO A 197 13.53 7.23 20.00
CA PRO A 197 13.08 8.06 21.12
C PRO A 197 13.89 7.88 22.40
N LEU A 198 13.96 8.94 23.21
CA LEU A 198 14.58 8.93 24.53
C LEU A 198 13.86 7.98 25.49
N ALA A 199 14.56 7.56 26.56
CA ALA A 199 14.08 6.57 27.53
C ALA A 199 12.66 6.84 28.04
N ALA A 200 12.30 8.10 28.31
CA ALA A 200 10.98 8.51 28.77
C ALA A 200 9.84 8.16 27.78
N HIS A 201 10.15 7.99 26.50
CA HIS A 201 9.20 7.73 25.41
C HIS A 201 9.35 6.33 24.79
N GLN A 202 10.29 5.51 25.28
CA GLN A 202 10.55 4.18 24.71
C GLN A 202 9.37 3.22 24.90
N LEU A 203 8.68 3.26 26.03
CA LEU A 203 7.49 2.43 26.27
C LEU A 203 6.39 2.74 25.25
N GLU A 204 6.11 4.03 25.04
CA GLU A 204 5.15 4.46 24.03
C GLU A 204 5.59 4.05 22.62
N SER A 205 6.85 4.29 22.25
CA SER A 205 7.39 3.93 20.94
C SER A 205 7.32 2.41 20.68
N ALA A 206 7.64 1.60 21.69
CA ALA A 206 7.52 0.15 21.62
C ALA A 206 6.07 -0.30 21.46
N ALA A 207 5.12 0.31 22.16
CA ALA A 207 3.70 0.02 22.01
C ALA A 207 3.18 0.36 20.61
N ILE A 208 3.58 1.52 20.06
CA ILE A 208 3.26 1.92 18.67
C ILE A 208 3.83 0.90 17.69
N ARG A 209 5.11 0.56 17.83
CA ARG A 209 5.81 -0.42 16.99
C ARG A 209 5.16 -1.79 17.04
N ALA A 210 4.80 -2.27 18.23
CA ALA A 210 4.08 -3.53 18.40
C ALA A 210 2.70 -3.48 17.71
N GLY A 211 1.99 -2.35 17.84
CA GLY A 211 0.69 -2.14 17.23
C GLY A 211 0.70 -2.30 15.71
N TYR A 212 1.62 -1.60 15.02
CA TYR A 212 1.71 -1.73 13.56
C TYR A 212 2.51 -2.96 13.10
N ALA A 213 3.37 -3.58 13.93
CA ALA A 213 4.13 -4.77 13.55
C ALA A 213 3.24 -5.93 13.09
N ALA A 214 2.07 -6.11 13.73
CA ALA A 214 1.07 -7.10 13.33
C ALA A 214 0.55 -6.92 11.89
N TYR A 215 0.70 -5.72 11.32
CA TYR A 215 0.27 -5.37 9.96
C TYR A 215 1.42 -5.35 8.94
N ILE A 216 2.67 -5.55 9.38
CA ILE A 216 3.84 -5.64 8.46
C ILE A 216 3.81 -6.96 7.70
N LEU A 217 3.47 -8.04 8.41
CA LEU A 217 3.24 -9.37 7.86
C LEU A 217 1.84 -9.80 8.31
N PRO A 218 0.78 -9.32 7.64
CA PRO A 218 -0.57 -9.70 8.02
C PRO A 218 -0.67 -11.23 7.94
N THR A 219 -1.10 -11.85 9.04
CA THR A 219 -1.48 -13.26 9.01
C THR A 219 -2.80 -13.33 8.25
N VAL A 220 -2.75 -13.80 7.01
CA VAL A 220 -3.96 -14.03 6.22
C VAL A 220 -4.65 -15.25 6.82
N GLN A 221 -5.83 -15.05 7.41
CA GLN A 221 -6.62 -16.14 7.95
C GLN A 221 -7.32 -16.88 6.82
N ARG A 222 -7.42 -18.22 6.94
CA ARG A 222 -8.06 -19.08 5.94
C ARG A 222 -9.48 -18.62 5.62
N GLU A 223 -10.25 -18.31 6.66
CA GLU A 223 -11.65 -17.91 6.56
C GLU A 223 -11.84 -16.63 5.72
N GLN A 224 -10.89 -15.69 5.79
CA GLN A 224 -10.91 -14.47 4.97
C GLN A 224 -10.72 -14.80 3.49
N VAL A 225 -9.82 -15.73 3.18
CA VAL A 225 -9.57 -16.16 1.80
C VAL A 225 -10.77 -16.93 1.27
N THR A 226 -11.33 -17.85 2.06
CA THR A 226 -12.55 -18.59 1.69
C THR A 226 -13.71 -17.65 1.42
N THR A 227 -13.95 -16.67 2.29
CA THR A 227 -15.01 -15.66 2.10
C THR A 227 -14.84 -14.87 0.81
N LEU A 228 -13.61 -14.47 0.48
CA LEU A 228 -13.32 -13.77 -0.78
C LEU A 228 -13.48 -14.69 -1.99
N LEU A 229 -13.07 -15.95 -1.91
CA LEU A 229 -13.28 -16.93 -2.98
C LEU A 229 -14.77 -17.21 -3.21
N ASP A 230 -15.59 -17.19 -2.16
CA ASP A 230 -17.04 -17.36 -2.28
C ASP A 230 -17.74 -16.18 -2.95
N ASP A 231 -17.39 -14.94 -2.57
CA ASP A 231 -18.02 -13.73 -3.13
C ASP A 231 -17.43 -13.31 -4.49
N ARG A 232 -16.10 -13.40 -4.63
CA ARG A 232 -15.36 -12.86 -5.78
C ARG A 232 -14.86 -13.91 -6.75
N ARG A 233 -14.91 -15.21 -6.41
CA ARG A 233 -14.46 -16.34 -7.25
C ARG A 233 -12.96 -16.34 -7.60
N TYR A 234 -12.20 -15.35 -7.17
CA TYR A 234 -10.76 -15.27 -7.31
C TYR A 234 -10.14 -14.50 -6.13
N VAL A 235 -8.91 -14.87 -5.78
CA VAL A 235 -8.07 -14.18 -4.79
C VAL A 235 -6.62 -14.20 -5.27
N ILE A 236 -5.92 -13.07 -5.13
CA ILE A 236 -4.47 -13.00 -5.29
C ILE A 236 -3.84 -12.84 -3.91
N LEU A 237 -3.04 -13.83 -3.51
CA LEU A 237 -2.25 -13.76 -2.28
C LEU A 237 -0.93 -13.05 -2.58
N GLU A 238 -0.76 -11.83 -2.07
CA GLU A 238 0.47 -11.06 -2.20
C GLU A 238 1.26 -11.07 -0.89
N GLY A 239 2.58 -11.20 -0.98
CA GLY A 239 3.46 -11.12 0.18
C GLY A 239 4.89 -11.52 -0.16
N PRO A 240 5.86 -11.24 0.73
CA PRO A 240 7.25 -11.64 0.53
C PRO A 240 7.44 -13.14 0.27
N PRO A 241 8.54 -13.55 -0.36
CA PRO A 241 8.91 -14.97 -0.45
C PRO A 241 8.99 -15.60 0.94
N GLY A 242 8.54 -16.86 1.07
CA GLY A 242 8.60 -17.59 2.34
C GLY A 242 7.51 -17.27 3.37
N THR A 243 6.51 -16.44 3.05
CA THR A 243 5.40 -16.13 3.98
C THR A 243 4.23 -17.12 3.92
N GLY A 244 4.47 -18.34 3.43
CA GLY A 244 3.46 -19.40 3.44
C GLY A 244 2.30 -19.25 2.46
N LYS A 245 2.40 -18.42 1.41
CA LYS A 245 1.33 -18.25 0.40
C LYS A 245 0.96 -19.58 -0.28
N THR A 246 1.96 -20.28 -0.81
CA THR A 246 1.78 -21.61 -1.41
C THR A 246 1.26 -22.61 -0.39
N LEU A 247 1.74 -22.56 0.86
CA LEU A 247 1.26 -23.43 1.94
C LEU A 247 -0.24 -23.22 2.21
N LEU A 248 -0.67 -21.96 2.35
CA LEU A 248 -2.06 -21.59 2.58
C LEU A 248 -2.95 -22.05 1.43
N ALA A 249 -2.53 -21.82 0.17
CA ALA A 249 -3.29 -22.27 -0.98
C ALA A 249 -3.42 -23.80 -1.07
N MET A 250 -2.34 -24.54 -0.75
CA MET A 250 -2.40 -26.00 -0.68
C MET A 250 -3.31 -26.50 0.45
N GLN A 251 -3.31 -25.83 1.61
CA GLN A 251 -4.22 -26.15 2.71
C GLN A 251 -5.68 -25.91 2.32
N LEU A 252 -6.00 -24.79 1.68
CA LEU A 252 -7.35 -24.53 1.17
C LEU A 252 -7.78 -25.60 0.16
N LEU A 253 -6.91 -25.96 -0.78
CA LEU A 253 -7.19 -27.02 -1.75
C LEU A 253 -7.48 -28.36 -1.06
N ALA A 254 -6.69 -28.74 -0.06
CA ALA A 254 -6.83 -30.01 0.63
C ALA A 254 -8.06 -30.06 1.56
N GLU A 255 -8.31 -28.99 2.31
CA GLU A 255 -9.31 -28.95 3.38
C GLU A 255 -10.65 -28.41 2.88
N GLU A 256 -10.71 -27.15 2.40
CA GLU A 256 -11.95 -26.49 1.99
C GLU A 256 -12.52 -27.06 0.68
N TYR A 257 -11.64 -27.44 -0.24
CA TYR A 257 -12.03 -28.01 -1.53
C TYR A 257 -11.93 -29.54 -1.54
N ALA A 258 -11.58 -30.18 -0.43
CA ALA A 258 -11.45 -31.63 -0.29
C ALA A 258 -10.60 -32.28 -1.43
N GLY A 259 -9.52 -31.62 -1.82
CA GLY A 259 -8.62 -32.01 -2.91
C GLY A 259 -9.16 -31.78 -4.33
N ASN A 260 -10.34 -31.17 -4.50
CA ASN A 260 -10.94 -30.92 -5.80
C ASN A 260 -10.38 -29.65 -6.43
N GLY A 261 -9.31 -29.79 -7.21
CA GLY A 261 -8.68 -28.68 -7.89
C GLY A 261 -7.40 -29.05 -8.61
N THR A 262 -6.75 -28.05 -9.18
CA THR A 262 -5.44 -28.19 -9.84
C THR A 262 -4.53 -27.06 -9.40
N SER A 263 -3.26 -27.39 -9.18
CA SER A 263 -2.22 -26.42 -8.87
C SER A 263 -1.20 -26.39 -9.99
N ILE A 264 -0.94 -25.19 -10.52
CA ILE A 264 0.10 -24.93 -11.52
C ILE A 264 1.02 -23.82 -11.03
N GLN A 265 2.20 -23.72 -11.62
CA GLN A 265 3.15 -22.64 -11.36
C GLN A 265 3.46 -21.91 -12.66
N PHE A 266 3.39 -20.58 -12.64
CA PHE A 266 3.77 -19.77 -13.79
C PHE A 266 5.29 -19.63 -13.89
N HIS A 267 5.78 -19.79 -15.11
CA HIS A 267 7.14 -19.46 -15.51
C HIS A 267 7.11 -18.30 -16.52
N PRO A 268 8.19 -17.50 -16.64
CA PRO A 268 8.21 -16.34 -17.55
C PRO A 268 7.84 -16.64 -19.01
N ASN A 269 8.05 -17.88 -19.46
CA ASN A 269 7.78 -18.32 -20.82
C ASN A 269 6.39 -18.96 -21.01
N ILE A 270 5.48 -18.88 -20.04
CA ILE A 270 4.15 -19.48 -20.19
C ILE A 270 3.36 -18.67 -21.22
N THR A 271 2.70 -19.37 -22.15
CA THR A 271 1.98 -18.73 -23.26
C THR A 271 0.47 -18.92 -23.15
N TYR A 272 -0.27 -18.19 -23.97
CA TYR A 272 -1.72 -18.34 -24.13
C TYR A 272 -2.06 -19.79 -24.50
N GLU A 273 -1.29 -20.42 -25.40
CA GLU A 273 -1.51 -21.80 -25.84
C GLU A 273 -1.30 -22.83 -24.72
N ASN A 274 -0.46 -22.52 -23.72
CA ASN A 274 -0.27 -23.38 -22.56
C ASN A 274 -1.39 -23.21 -21.53
N PHE A 275 -1.86 -21.98 -21.31
CA PHE A 275 -2.82 -21.71 -20.25
C PHE A 275 -4.28 -21.81 -20.70
N VAL A 276 -4.62 -21.22 -21.85
CA VAL A 276 -5.98 -21.26 -22.42
C VAL A 276 -6.10 -22.44 -23.37
N GLY A 277 -5.39 -22.41 -24.50
CA GLY A 277 -5.42 -23.48 -25.50
C GLY A 277 -4.93 -23.01 -26.86
N GLY A 278 -4.60 -23.96 -27.75
CA GLY A 278 -4.14 -23.66 -29.10
C GLY A 278 -3.90 -24.92 -29.92
N LEU A 279 -3.24 -24.80 -31.07
CA LEU A 279 -2.90 -25.95 -31.91
C LEU A 279 -1.56 -26.57 -31.48
N ALA A 280 -1.55 -27.88 -31.26
CA ALA A 280 -0.34 -28.64 -30.98
C ALA A 280 -0.10 -29.69 -32.07
N PRO A 281 1.18 -29.98 -32.43
CA PRO A 281 1.49 -31.03 -33.38
C PRO A 281 1.12 -32.41 -32.80
N VAL A 282 0.58 -33.27 -33.66
CA VAL A 282 0.24 -34.66 -33.33
C VAL A 282 1.18 -35.57 -34.11
N SER A 283 1.87 -36.45 -33.41
CA SER A 283 2.68 -37.50 -34.05
C SER A 283 1.78 -38.66 -34.45
N THR A 284 1.56 -38.84 -35.75
CA THR A 284 0.93 -40.04 -36.32
C THR A 284 2.02 -40.96 -36.85
N GLU A 285 2.02 -42.23 -36.41
CA GLU A 285 3.05 -43.22 -36.79
C GLU A 285 3.11 -43.54 -38.29
N SER A 286 2.08 -43.15 -39.06
CA SER A 286 1.84 -43.59 -40.44
C SER A 286 1.85 -42.51 -41.52
N ASP A 287 1.96 -41.21 -41.18
CA ASP A 287 1.88 -40.12 -42.17
C ASP A 287 3.06 -39.15 -42.10
N LEU A 288 3.60 -38.81 -43.28
CA LEU A 288 4.73 -37.89 -43.50
C LEU A 288 4.34 -36.40 -43.38
N GLY A 289 3.26 -36.07 -42.66
CA GLY A 289 2.71 -34.71 -42.53
C GLY A 289 2.73 -34.15 -41.11
N PHE A 290 2.96 -32.84 -40.98
CA PHE A 290 2.72 -32.14 -39.70
C PHE A 290 1.21 -31.93 -39.51
N HIS A 291 0.59 -32.82 -38.74
CA HIS A 291 -0.81 -32.65 -38.32
C HIS A 291 -0.86 -31.83 -37.04
N PHE A 292 -1.77 -30.86 -36.98
CA PHE A 292 -2.05 -30.07 -35.79
C PHE A 292 -3.46 -30.37 -35.28
N ALA A 293 -3.61 -30.52 -33.98
CA ALA A 293 -4.91 -30.67 -33.33
C ALA A 293 -5.07 -29.65 -32.21
N PRO A 294 -6.31 -29.21 -31.92
CA PRO A 294 -6.59 -28.39 -30.75
C PRO A 294 -6.15 -29.10 -29.47
N LYS A 295 -5.32 -28.42 -28.68
CA LYS A 295 -4.88 -28.83 -27.35
C LYS A 295 -5.37 -27.80 -26.35
N ARG A 296 -6.09 -28.30 -25.33
CA ARG A 296 -6.58 -27.49 -24.21
C ARG A 296 -5.42 -27.13 -23.30
N GLY A 297 -5.42 -25.89 -22.82
CA GLY A 297 -4.51 -25.43 -21.78
C GLY A 297 -5.07 -25.69 -20.37
N PHE A 298 -4.28 -25.34 -19.36
CA PHE A 298 -4.60 -25.58 -17.95
C PHE A 298 -5.96 -25.02 -17.50
N LEU A 299 -6.34 -23.83 -17.96
CA LEU A 299 -7.62 -23.20 -17.61
C LEU A 299 -8.81 -24.00 -18.16
N MET A 300 -8.74 -24.41 -19.43
CA MET A 300 -9.80 -25.21 -20.06
C MET A 300 -9.91 -26.61 -19.44
N GLU A 301 -8.77 -27.24 -19.13
CA GLU A 301 -8.75 -28.53 -18.43
C GLU A 301 -9.36 -28.43 -17.02
N ALA A 302 -9.00 -27.40 -16.26
CA ALA A 302 -9.57 -27.12 -14.94
C ALA A 302 -11.08 -26.86 -15.01
N ALA A 303 -11.53 -26.04 -15.96
CA ALA A 303 -12.96 -25.75 -16.16
C ALA A 303 -13.76 -27.00 -16.52
N LEU A 304 -13.22 -27.87 -17.38
CA LEU A 304 -13.86 -29.15 -17.72
C LEU A 304 -13.89 -30.11 -16.53
N ALA A 305 -12.84 -30.15 -15.73
CA ALA A 305 -12.81 -30.96 -14.51
C ALA A 305 -13.89 -30.49 -13.53
N ALA A 306 -14.02 -29.18 -13.32
CA ALA A 306 -15.08 -28.58 -12.50
C ALA A 306 -16.49 -28.90 -13.04
N ALA A 307 -16.67 -28.84 -14.36
CA ALA A 307 -17.98 -29.09 -14.99
C ALA A 307 -18.46 -30.55 -14.87
N ARG A 308 -17.58 -31.51 -14.56
CA ARG A 308 -17.97 -32.91 -14.34
C ARG A 308 -18.75 -33.12 -13.05
N ASP A 309 -18.54 -32.27 -12.05
CA ASP A 309 -19.27 -32.29 -10.78
C ASP A 309 -19.62 -30.86 -10.34
N PRO A 310 -20.70 -30.27 -10.90
CA PRO A 310 -21.07 -28.89 -10.62
C PRO A 310 -21.49 -28.62 -9.16
N GLN A 311 -21.73 -29.67 -8.37
CA GLN A 311 -22.12 -29.55 -6.96
C GLN A 311 -20.92 -29.36 -6.03
N ARG A 312 -19.71 -29.69 -6.50
CA ARG A 312 -18.48 -29.54 -5.72
C ARG A 312 -17.67 -28.35 -6.22
N PRO A 313 -17.26 -27.43 -5.34
CA PRO A 313 -16.40 -26.32 -5.74
C PRO A 313 -15.06 -26.86 -6.23
N TYR A 314 -14.47 -26.17 -7.20
CA TYR A 314 -13.18 -26.53 -7.81
C TYR A 314 -12.21 -25.36 -7.68
N LEU A 315 -10.98 -25.62 -7.21
CA LEU A 315 -9.95 -24.59 -7.07
C LEU A 315 -8.86 -24.73 -8.12
N LEU A 316 -8.69 -23.71 -8.96
CA LEU A 316 -7.49 -23.56 -9.78
C LEU A 316 -6.49 -22.65 -9.04
N HIS A 317 -5.44 -23.26 -8.50
CA HIS A 317 -4.34 -22.54 -7.87
C HIS A 317 -3.24 -22.24 -8.89
N ILE A 318 -2.84 -20.97 -8.97
CA ILE A 318 -1.76 -20.48 -9.84
C ILE A 318 -0.68 -19.87 -8.97
N ASP A 319 0.43 -20.58 -8.78
CA ASP A 319 1.59 -20.06 -8.06
C ASP A 319 2.44 -19.16 -8.97
N GLU A 320 3.14 -18.20 -8.36
CA GLU A 320 4.05 -17.27 -9.04
C GLU A 320 3.40 -16.50 -10.22
N ILE A 321 2.10 -16.18 -10.08
CA ILE A 321 1.28 -15.51 -11.11
C ILE A 321 1.89 -14.20 -11.65
N ASN A 322 2.67 -13.50 -10.83
CA ASN A 322 3.35 -12.25 -11.18
C ASN A 322 4.60 -12.43 -12.05
N ARG A 323 5.05 -13.66 -12.32
CA ARG A 323 6.22 -13.93 -13.19
C ARG A 323 5.90 -13.89 -14.68
N ALA A 324 4.64 -13.70 -15.04
CA ALA A 324 4.20 -13.80 -16.42
C ALA A 324 3.25 -12.65 -16.81
N ASP A 325 3.19 -12.33 -18.10
CA ASP A 325 2.31 -11.28 -18.62
C ASP A 325 0.86 -11.77 -18.69
N LEU A 326 0.09 -11.49 -17.64
CA LEU A 326 -1.29 -11.96 -17.51
C LEU A 326 -2.20 -11.48 -18.65
N SER A 327 -1.97 -10.29 -19.19
CA SER A 327 -2.81 -9.76 -20.28
C SER A 327 -2.63 -10.61 -21.54
N LYS A 328 -1.38 -11.02 -21.81
CA LYS A 328 -1.05 -11.88 -22.94
C LYS A 328 -1.51 -13.33 -22.74
N ILE A 329 -1.42 -13.83 -21.51
CA ILE A 329 -1.73 -15.25 -21.20
C ILE A 329 -3.23 -15.50 -21.13
N LEU A 330 -3.99 -14.57 -20.55
CA LEU A 330 -5.44 -14.71 -20.41
C LEU A 330 -6.17 -14.33 -21.71
N GLY A 331 -5.64 -13.38 -22.48
CA GLY A 331 -6.31 -12.88 -23.68
C GLY A 331 -7.76 -12.48 -23.38
N GLU A 332 -8.69 -12.97 -24.19
CA GLU A 332 -10.13 -12.78 -24.05
C GLU A 332 -10.75 -13.52 -22.84
N ALA A 333 -10.07 -14.52 -22.28
CA ALA A 333 -10.56 -15.25 -21.12
C ALA A 333 -10.64 -14.37 -19.87
N ILE A 334 -9.93 -13.23 -19.83
CA ILE A 334 -9.98 -12.27 -18.71
C ILE A 334 -11.41 -11.81 -18.41
N PHE A 335 -12.26 -11.72 -19.44
CA PHE A 335 -13.66 -11.33 -19.32
C PHE A 335 -14.51 -12.35 -18.53
N LEU A 336 -14.07 -13.60 -18.43
CA LEU A 336 -14.79 -14.68 -17.74
C LEU A 336 -14.55 -14.71 -16.22
N PHE A 337 -13.56 -13.98 -15.70
CA PHE A 337 -13.17 -14.03 -14.27
C PHE A 337 -14.00 -13.15 -13.33
N GLU A 338 -14.94 -12.35 -13.84
CA GLU A 338 -15.82 -11.56 -12.97
C GLU A 338 -16.94 -12.43 -12.38
N ALA A 339 -17.05 -12.44 -11.05
CA ALA A 339 -18.00 -13.27 -10.32
C ALA A 339 -19.48 -12.93 -10.54
N LYS A 340 -19.80 -11.67 -10.84
CA LYS A 340 -21.18 -11.18 -10.97
C LYS A 340 -21.35 -10.53 -12.33
N SER A 341 -22.40 -10.93 -13.04
CA SER A 341 -22.77 -10.38 -14.33
C SER A 341 -24.28 -10.49 -14.48
N ASP A 342 -24.93 -9.38 -14.86
CA ASP A 342 -26.38 -9.36 -15.11
C ASP A 342 -26.78 -10.21 -16.33
N GLN A 343 -25.78 -10.60 -17.15
CA GLN A 343 -25.94 -11.47 -18.31
C GLN A 343 -24.90 -12.60 -18.29
N PRO A 344 -25.25 -13.80 -18.77
CA PRO A 344 -24.28 -14.90 -18.93
C PRO A 344 -23.17 -14.49 -19.89
N ARG A 345 -21.91 -14.64 -19.46
CA ARG A 345 -20.74 -14.32 -20.26
C ARG A 345 -20.31 -15.54 -21.05
N VAL A 346 -20.31 -15.40 -22.37
CA VAL A 346 -19.86 -16.45 -23.28
C VAL A 346 -18.80 -15.83 -24.18
N THR A 347 -17.65 -16.49 -24.26
CA THR A 347 -16.63 -16.20 -25.27
C THR A 347 -16.28 -17.48 -25.99
N THR A 348 -15.86 -17.36 -27.25
CA THR A 348 -15.35 -18.49 -28.02
C THR A 348 -13.84 -18.43 -27.96
N LEU A 349 -13.25 -19.40 -27.27
CA LEU A 349 -11.81 -19.61 -27.25
C LEU A 349 -11.39 -20.34 -28.55
N PRO A 350 -10.21 -20.05 -29.11
CA PRO A 350 -9.71 -20.62 -30.36
C PRO A 350 -9.48 -22.13 -30.33
#